data_AF-A0A316V230-F1
#
_entry.id   AF-A0A316V230-F1
#
_cell.length_a   1.000
_cell.length_b   1.000
_cell.length_c   1.000
_cell.angle_alpha   90.00
_cell.angle_beta   90.00
_cell.angle_gamma   90.00
#
_symmetry.space_group_name_H-M   'P 1'
#
loop_
_entity.id
_entity.type
_entity.pdbx_description
1 polymer ?
#
loop_
_entity_poly.entity_id
_entity_poly.type
_entity_poly.pdbx_seq_one_letter_code
_entity_poly.pdbx_strand_id
1 'polypeptide(L)'
;MSLQLQHTDNPSGTFQTGGIGEPKFNVDGSPFTGSWGRPQNDGPALRSITAARYMAHVLDTRSISDASRTFVTQQLWAANGVKDPEAQGKRRLLIRDDLDYICREWQSKTFELWEEVCADAGAGGGHFHVLMTQRRALLEGAALARRTETLDEVAAKRWDEAAAAITNRLEKFWNAQGKLNLEGGPDEGSNIDWHDERHLSSIGDIVLASPHVLPTLNRVSGQHKPTQADCAVLLGFTHGWDGDVGLKADDTWEPWGERCLATLWRNVQVFAKVYPVNRGRDPVRDGVLCGRYPEDVYDGVGQSIGNPWFLTTFAVSNVLYLTLAHHARTSLPITLTPATLSFFSNFLDAGHARAGATYHRGSHEWESIMRGMREMAEVYLTNAARFAEQRKGKMSEQIDRYSGWMRGARELSWSFASFLAVHQARRLSSSV
;
A
#
# COMPACT_ATOMS: atom_id res chain seq x y z
N MET A 1 -14.77 -19.79 2.58
CA MET A 1 -15.13 -18.76 1.58
C MET A 1 -14.02 -18.58 0.55
N SER A 2 -12.81 -18.12 0.90
CA SER A 2 -11.74 -17.86 -0.09
C SER A 2 -11.36 -19.06 -0.98
N LEU A 3 -11.24 -20.26 -0.40
CA LEU A 3 -11.01 -21.51 -1.16
C LEU A 3 -12.13 -21.81 -2.16
N GLN A 4 -13.37 -21.37 -1.92
CA GLN A 4 -14.47 -21.53 -2.87
C GLN A 4 -14.37 -20.48 -3.99
N LEU A 5 -14.06 -19.23 -3.65
CA LEU A 5 -13.96 -18.13 -4.60
C LEU A 5 -12.86 -18.35 -5.64
N GLN A 6 -11.69 -18.89 -5.26
CA GLN A 6 -10.61 -19.21 -6.22
C GLN A 6 -11.06 -20.14 -7.36
N HIS A 7 -12.03 -21.03 -7.09
CA HIS A 7 -12.57 -21.99 -8.04
C HIS A 7 -13.94 -21.60 -8.61
N THR A 8 -14.39 -20.38 -8.36
CA THR A 8 -15.64 -19.86 -8.92
C THR A 8 -15.30 -19.16 -10.23
N ASP A 9 -15.67 -19.80 -11.35
CA ASP A 9 -15.53 -19.21 -12.68
C ASP A 9 -16.24 -17.85 -12.76
N ASN A 10 -15.57 -16.89 -13.38
CA ASN A 10 -15.98 -15.49 -13.38
C ASN A 10 -15.50 -14.77 -14.66
N PRO A 11 -15.84 -13.50 -14.88
CA PRO A 11 -15.45 -12.80 -16.09
C PRO A 11 -13.93 -12.62 -16.31
N SER A 12 -13.10 -12.61 -15.26
CA SER A 12 -11.63 -12.68 -15.41
C SER A 12 -11.13 -14.07 -15.83
N GLY A 13 -11.97 -15.12 -15.79
CA GLY A 13 -11.66 -16.45 -16.29
C GLY A 13 -12.01 -17.57 -15.31
N THR A 14 -11.39 -18.73 -15.52
CA THR A 14 -11.48 -19.89 -14.62
C THR A 14 -10.28 -19.90 -13.67
N PHE A 15 -10.26 -20.85 -12.73
CA PHE A 15 -9.09 -21.12 -11.89
C PHE A 15 -7.77 -21.22 -12.69
N GLN A 16 -7.79 -21.79 -13.89
CA GLN A 16 -6.61 -21.99 -14.73
C GLN A 16 -6.26 -20.76 -15.59
N THR A 17 -7.25 -19.94 -15.98
CA THR A 17 -7.06 -18.94 -17.04
C THR A 17 -7.03 -17.49 -16.57
N GLY A 18 -7.33 -17.20 -15.31
CA GLY A 18 -7.29 -15.81 -14.82
C GLY A 18 -8.20 -15.47 -13.65
N GLY A 19 -9.20 -16.33 -13.35
CA GLY A 19 -10.30 -16.02 -12.44
C GLY A 19 -9.91 -15.72 -11.00
N ILE A 20 -8.69 -16.09 -10.58
CA ILE A 20 -8.15 -15.77 -9.25
C ILE A 20 -7.97 -14.25 -9.05
N GLY A 21 -7.72 -13.50 -10.13
CA GLY A 21 -7.60 -12.03 -10.13
C GLY A 21 -8.92 -11.27 -10.33
N GLU A 22 -10.07 -11.93 -10.19
CA GLU A 22 -11.36 -11.22 -10.18
C GLU A 22 -11.44 -10.31 -8.93
N PRO A 23 -11.71 -9.00 -9.08
CA PRO A 23 -11.68 -8.06 -7.97
C PRO A 23 -12.75 -8.32 -6.91
N LYS A 24 -13.94 -8.78 -7.33
CA LYS A 24 -15.10 -8.91 -6.44
C LYS A 24 -16.09 -9.99 -6.86
N PHE A 25 -16.87 -10.40 -5.87
CA PHE A 25 -17.96 -11.38 -5.99
C PHE A 25 -19.20 -10.80 -5.29
N ASN A 26 -20.37 -11.37 -5.58
CA ASN A 26 -21.55 -11.10 -4.77
C ASN A 26 -21.37 -11.69 -3.35
N VAL A 27 -22.14 -11.18 -2.39
CA VAL A 27 -22.01 -11.59 -0.97
C VAL A 27 -22.29 -13.08 -0.75
N ASP A 28 -23.13 -13.69 -1.60
CA ASP A 28 -23.41 -15.12 -1.59
C ASP A 28 -22.30 -15.99 -2.20
N GLY A 29 -21.25 -15.38 -2.74
CA GLY A 29 -20.11 -16.03 -3.39
C GLY A 29 -20.30 -16.28 -4.89
N SER A 30 -21.43 -15.89 -5.49
CA SER A 30 -21.61 -15.96 -6.94
C SER A 30 -20.76 -14.93 -7.69
N PRO A 31 -20.35 -15.19 -8.94
CA PRO A 31 -19.52 -14.26 -9.70
C PRO A 31 -20.28 -12.96 -10.01
N PHE A 32 -19.58 -11.82 -9.89
CA PHE A 32 -20.12 -10.54 -10.34
C PHE A 32 -19.92 -10.42 -11.86
N THR A 33 -21.01 -10.50 -12.63
CA THR A 33 -20.96 -10.57 -14.10
C THR A 33 -21.04 -9.21 -14.80
N GLY A 34 -21.16 -8.10 -14.06
CA GLY A 34 -21.19 -6.76 -14.63
C GLY A 34 -19.84 -6.26 -15.16
N SER A 35 -19.86 -5.18 -15.95
CA SER A 35 -18.63 -4.49 -16.37
C SER A 35 -17.87 -3.96 -15.15
N TRP A 36 -16.54 -4.10 -15.17
CA TRP A 36 -15.66 -3.75 -14.05
C TRP A 36 -14.21 -3.63 -14.50
N GLY A 37 -13.40 -2.86 -13.76
CA GLY A 37 -11.94 -2.76 -13.97
C GLY A 37 -11.24 -4.03 -13.48
N ARG A 38 -11.26 -5.07 -14.33
CA ARG A 38 -10.69 -6.39 -14.05
C ARG A 38 -9.59 -6.77 -15.06
N PRO A 39 -8.61 -7.61 -14.68
CA PRO A 39 -8.38 -8.15 -13.34
C PRO A 39 -7.72 -7.11 -12.40
N GLN A 40 -7.64 -7.43 -11.10
CA GLN A 40 -6.81 -6.73 -10.12
C GLN A 40 -5.90 -7.74 -9.41
N ASN A 41 -4.61 -7.67 -9.75
CA ASN A 41 -3.64 -8.70 -9.39
C ASN A 41 -2.95 -8.46 -8.03
N ASP A 42 -3.36 -7.45 -7.27
CA ASP A 42 -3.01 -7.26 -5.85
C ASP A 42 -3.86 -8.14 -4.92
N GLY A 43 -5.12 -8.44 -5.29
CA GLY A 43 -6.03 -9.26 -4.49
C GLY A 43 -5.47 -10.63 -4.07
N PRO A 44 -4.96 -11.45 -5.01
CA PRO A 44 -4.31 -12.73 -4.67
C PRO A 44 -3.05 -12.56 -3.82
N ALA A 45 -2.30 -11.47 -4.00
CA ALA A 45 -1.13 -11.17 -3.20
C ALA A 45 -1.50 -10.84 -1.74
N LEU A 46 -2.45 -9.94 -1.54
CA LEU A 46 -2.93 -9.57 -0.19
C LEU A 46 -3.57 -10.75 0.54
N ARG A 47 -4.31 -11.61 -0.18
CA ARG A 47 -4.91 -12.82 0.35
C ARG A 47 -3.86 -13.83 0.81
N SER A 48 -2.84 -14.09 -0.02
CA SER A 48 -1.75 -15.01 0.30
C SER A 48 -0.86 -14.50 1.42
N ILE A 49 -0.52 -13.20 1.47
CA ILE A 49 0.19 -12.58 2.62
C ILE A 49 -0.57 -12.85 3.92
N THR A 50 -1.87 -12.53 3.94
CA THR A 50 -2.69 -12.69 5.15
C THR A 50 -2.73 -14.16 5.60
N ALA A 51 -2.96 -15.08 4.67
CA ALA A 51 -2.99 -16.52 4.96
C ALA A 51 -1.63 -17.06 5.40
N ALA A 52 -0.54 -16.62 4.78
CA ALA A 52 0.83 -17.03 5.12
C ALA A 52 1.23 -16.57 6.52
N ARG A 53 0.94 -15.31 6.89
CA ARG A 53 1.18 -14.80 8.25
C ARG A 53 0.38 -15.54 9.30
N TYR A 54 -0.89 -15.80 9.03
CA TYR A 54 -1.73 -16.59 9.94
C TYR A 54 -1.18 -18.01 10.11
N MET A 55 -0.80 -18.66 9.02
CA MET A 55 -0.18 -19.99 9.06
C MET A 55 1.12 -19.96 9.87
N ALA A 56 2.04 -19.03 9.58
CA ALA A 56 3.28 -18.88 10.32
C ALA A 56 3.04 -18.68 11.83
N HIS A 57 2.11 -17.81 12.21
CA HIS A 57 1.74 -17.59 13.61
C HIS A 57 1.26 -18.89 14.30
N VAL A 58 0.39 -19.66 13.66
CA VAL A 58 -0.07 -20.95 14.19
C VAL A 58 1.09 -21.94 14.31
N LEU A 59 2.00 -21.97 13.32
CA LEU A 59 3.18 -22.83 13.35
C LEU A 59 4.22 -22.41 14.41
N ASP A 60 4.26 -21.13 14.80
CA ASP A 60 5.22 -20.65 15.80
C ASP A 60 4.71 -20.79 17.24
N THR A 61 3.40 -20.74 17.42
CA THR A 61 2.80 -20.64 18.77
C THR A 61 2.12 -21.91 19.27
N ARG A 62 1.87 -22.88 18.39
CA ARG A 62 1.16 -24.12 18.75
C ARG A 62 2.09 -25.33 18.73
N SER A 63 1.89 -26.25 19.67
CA SER A 63 2.63 -27.53 19.73
C SER A 63 2.36 -28.38 18.50
N ILE A 64 3.32 -29.19 18.07
CA ILE A 64 3.25 -30.03 16.85
C ILE A 64 1.97 -30.89 16.75
N SER A 65 1.43 -31.38 17.87
CA SER A 65 0.21 -32.18 17.94
C SER A 65 -1.10 -31.39 17.95
N ASP A 66 -1.05 -30.06 17.91
CA ASP A 66 -2.26 -29.21 17.94
C ASP A 66 -3.04 -29.33 16.63
N ALA A 67 -4.35 -29.62 16.73
CA ALA A 67 -5.24 -29.78 15.59
C ALA A 67 -5.27 -28.55 14.66
N SER A 68 -5.04 -27.35 15.20
CA SER A 68 -4.97 -26.11 14.43
C SER A 68 -3.81 -26.12 13.44
N ARG A 69 -2.67 -26.73 13.80
CA ARG A 69 -1.51 -26.88 12.89
C ARG A 69 -1.82 -27.80 11.74
N THR A 70 -2.45 -28.95 12.02
CA THR A 70 -2.93 -29.88 11.00
C THR A 70 -3.92 -29.19 10.07
N PHE A 71 -4.86 -28.42 10.61
CA PHE A 71 -5.82 -27.68 9.81
C PHE A 71 -5.15 -26.68 8.85
N VAL A 72 -4.28 -25.79 9.35
CA VAL A 72 -3.66 -24.76 8.48
C VAL A 72 -2.74 -25.40 7.44
N THR A 73 -1.96 -26.41 7.80
CA THR A 73 -1.09 -27.11 6.85
C THR A 73 -1.87 -27.85 5.78
N GLN A 74 -3.05 -28.42 6.09
CA GLN A 74 -3.87 -29.12 5.11
C GLN A 74 -4.65 -28.16 4.19
N GLN A 75 -5.24 -27.10 4.74
CA GLN A 75 -6.15 -26.22 4.02
C GLN A 75 -5.46 -25.04 3.32
N LEU A 76 -4.37 -24.52 3.88
CA LEU A 76 -3.70 -23.34 3.33
C LEU A 76 -2.52 -23.70 2.41
N TRP A 77 -1.90 -24.87 2.59
CA TRP A 77 -0.69 -25.28 1.86
C TRP A 77 -0.74 -26.64 1.18
N ALA A 78 -1.28 -27.63 1.90
CA ALA A 78 -1.13 -29.09 1.75
C ALA A 78 0.27 -29.67 2.01
N ALA A 79 0.42 -30.21 3.21
CA ALA A 79 1.57 -31.04 3.57
C ALA A 79 1.73 -32.24 2.59
N ASN A 80 2.99 -32.55 2.29
CA ASN A 80 3.38 -33.72 1.52
C ASN A 80 2.77 -35.01 2.09
N GLY A 81 2.28 -35.90 1.21
CA GLY A 81 1.88 -37.27 1.57
C GLY A 81 0.46 -37.48 2.08
N VAL A 82 -0.32 -36.42 2.37
CA VAL A 82 -1.76 -36.59 2.60
C VAL A 82 -2.42 -36.88 1.24
N LYS A 83 -3.28 -37.88 1.11
CA LYS A 83 -4.23 -38.04 -0.01
C LYS A 83 -5.59 -37.57 0.50
N ASP A 84 -6.27 -36.70 -0.25
CA ASP A 84 -7.65 -36.32 0.06
C ASP A 84 -8.57 -37.39 -0.55
N PRO A 85 -9.31 -38.18 0.25
CA PRO A 85 -10.20 -39.23 -0.27
C PRO A 85 -11.41 -38.67 -1.03
N GLU A 86 -11.80 -37.41 -0.81
CA GLU A 86 -13.02 -36.80 -1.37
C GLU A 86 -12.74 -35.89 -2.58
N ALA A 87 -11.49 -35.48 -2.82
CA ALA A 87 -11.17 -34.41 -3.76
C ALA A 87 -11.23 -34.72 -5.28
N GLN A 88 -11.58 -35.94 -5.72
CA GLN A 88 -11.57 -36.31 -7.16
C GLN A 88 -10.34 -35.77 -7.94
N GLY A 89 -9.16 -35.72 -7.31
CA GLY A 89 -7.91 -35.26 -7.94
C GLY A 89 -7.64 -33.74 -7.97
N LYS A 90 -8.41 -32.86 -7.32
CA LYS A 90 -8.12 -31.41 -7.23
C LYS A 90 -8.02 -30.95 -5.79
N ARG A 91 -6.81 -30.97 -5.21
CA ARG A 91 -6.58 -30.39 -3.90
C ARG A 91 -6.53 -28.86 -4.01
N ARG A 92 -7.22 -28.15 -3.12
CA ARG A 92 -7.31 -26.68 -3.09
C ARG A 92 -6.29 -26.11 -2.12
N LEU A 93 -5.39 -25.25 -2.57
CA LEU A 93 -4.24 -24.78 -1.78
C LEU A 93 -4.23 -23.26 -1.77
N LEU A 94 -4.91 -22.63 -0.80
CA LEU A 94 -5.14 -21.18 -0.83
C LEU A 94 -3.87 -20.37 -1.11
N ILE A 95 -2.81 -20.60 -0.33
CA ILE A 95 -1.55 -19.86 -0.45
C ILE A 95 -0.85 -20.20 -1.76
N ARG A 96 -0.59 -21.49 -2.00
CA ARG A 96 0.18 -21.93 -3.17
C ARG A 96 -0.49 -21.55 -4.49
N ASP A 97 -1.81 -21.67 -4.59
CA ASP A 97 -2.56 -21.35 -5.80
C ASP A 97 -2.51 -19.84 -6.11
N ASP A 98 -2.59 -18.99 -5.09
CA ASP A 98 -2.41 -17.54 -5.23
C ASP A 98 -0.96 -17.18 -5.63
N LEU A 99 0.05 -17.80 -5.02
CA LEU A 99 1.46 -17.54 -5.35
C LEU A 99 1.82 -18.00 -6.77
N ASP A 100 1.32 -19.16 -7.17
CA ASP A 100 1.54 -19.68 -8.52
C ASP A 100 0.79 -18.83 -9.56
N TYR A 101 -0.37 -18.28 -9.21
CA TYR A 101 -1.05 -17.27 -10.03
C TYR A 101 -0.19 -16.01 -10.18
N ILE A 102 0.32 -15.44 -9.08
CA ILE A 102 1.17 -14.25 -9.12
C ILE A 102 2.40 -14.49 -10.00
N CYS A 103 3.07 -15.63 -9.89
CA CYS A 103 4.21 -15.96 -10.74
C CYS A 103 3.90 -15.95 -12.24
N ARG A 104 2.69 -16.35 -12.63
CA ARG A 104 2.25 -16.34 -14.03
C ARG A 104 1.80 -14.95 -14.49
N GLU A 105 1.12 -14.21 -13.61
CA GLU A 105 0.34 -13.03 -13.99
C GLU A 105 0.93 -11.68 -13.55
N TRP A 106 2.05 -11.65 -12.81
CA TRP A 106 2.63 -10.37 -12.34
C TRP A 106 3.03 -9.44 -13.50
N GLN A 107 3.30 -10.01 -14.69
CA GLN A 107 3.61 -9.26 -15.91
C GLN A 107 2.36 -8.94 -16.76
N SER A 108 1.19 -9.49 -16.42
CA SER A 108 -0.04 -9.27 -17.18
C SER A 108 -0.64 -7.90 -16.92
N LYS A 109 -1.55 -7.47 -17.81
CA LYS A 109 -2.38 -6.30 -17.59
C LYS A 109 -3.21 -6.46 -16.32
N THR A 110 -3.27 -5.39 -15.53
CA THR A 110 -4.06 -5.32 -14.30
C THR A 110 -4.53 -3.90 -14.10
N PHE A 111 -5.67 -3.73 -13.43
CA PHE A 111 -6.03 -2.46 -12.83
C PHE A 111 -5.29 -2.26 -11.50
N GLU A 112 -5.11 -1.00 -11.10
CA GLU A 112 -4.64 -0.64 -9.77
C GLU A 112 -5.72 -0.84 -8.69
N LEU A 113 -5.33 -0.71 -7.42
CA LEU A 113 -6.21 -0.83 -6.25
C LEU A 113 -7.43 0.12 -6.22
N TRP A 114 -7.39 1.19 -7.02
CA TRP A 114 -8.51 2.14 -7.18
C TRP A 114 -9.49 1.75 -8.28
N GLU A 115 -9.22 0.65 -8.99
CA GLU A 115 -10.10 0.04 -9.99
C GLU A 115 -10.26 0.86 -11.28
N GLU A 116 -9.43 1.88 -11.48
CA GLU A 116 -9.62 2.93 -12.50
C GLU A 116 -8.56 2.93 -13.60
N VAL A 117 -7.30 2.70 -13.25
CA VAL A 117 -6.16 2.79 -14.17
C VAL A 117 -5.64 1.40 -14.45
N CYS A 118 -5.47 1.06 -15.72
CA CYS A 118 -4.88 -0.19 -16.17
C CYS A 118 -3.45 0.03 -16.65
N ALA A 119 -2.54 -0.89 -16.33
CA ALA A 119 -1.18 -0.90 -16.84
C ALA A 119 -0.67 -2.34 -17.07
N ASP A 120 0.41 -2.47 -17.85
CA ASP A 120 0.99 -3.74 -18.28
C ASP A 120 2.46 -3.84 -17.87
N ALA A 121 2.77 -4.67 -16.87
CA ALA A 121 4.14 -4.80 -16.39
C ALA A 121 5.07 -5.52 -17.39
N GLY A 122 4.53 -6.43 -18.20
CA GLY A 122 5.24 -7.14 -19.27
C GLY A 122 5.63 -6.21 -20.43
N ALA A 123 4.82 -5.19 -20.69
CA ALA A 123 5.15 -4.10 -21.62
C ALA A 123 6.00 -2.97 -20.99
N GLY A 124 6.58 -3.22 -19.81
CA GLY A 124 7.43 -2.24 -19.13
C GLY A 124 6.67 -1.14 -18.39
N GLY A 125 5.41 -1.38 -18.01
CA GLY A 125 4.55 -0.55 -17.17
C GLY A 125 4.25 -1.15 -15.78
N GLY A 126 3.03 -0.95 -15.28
CA GLY A 126 2.52 -1.55 -14.05
C GLY A 126 2.24 -0.55 -12.94
N HIS A 127 1.74 -1.05 -11.81
CA HIS A 127 1.36 -0.24 -10.64
C HIS A 127 2.24 -0.59 -9.44
N PHE A 128 2.75 0.44 -8.76
CA PHE A 128 3.67 0.27 -7.66
C PHE A 128 3.08 -0.56 -6.52
N HIS A 129 1.84 -0.26 -6.09
CA HIS A 129 1.15 -1.01 -5.02
C HIS A 129 0.96 -2.49 -5.36
N VAL A 130 0.52 -2.79 -6.58
CA VAL A 130 0.30 -4.17 -7.04
C VAL A 130 1.62 -4.96 -7.00
N LEU A 131 2.69 -4.40 -7.54
CA LEU A 131 4.01 -5.04 -7.56
C LEU A 131 4.60 -5.19 -6.15
N MET A 132 4.43 -4.19 -5.27
CA MET A 132 4.88 -4.27 -3.88
C MET A 132 4.21 -5.42 -3.12
N THR A 133 2.89 -5.56 -3.26
CA THR A 133 2.15 -6.64 -2.59
C THR A 133 2.49 -8.01 -3.19
N GLN A 134 2.61 -8.12 -4.52
CA GLN A 134 3.03 -9.35 -5.20
C GLN A 134 4.44 -9.80 -4.78
N ARG A 135 5.42 -8.87 -4.74
CA ARG A 135 6.77 -9.15 -4.23
C ARG A 135 6.70 -9.71 -2.81
N ARG A 136 5.93 -9.07 -1.92
CA ARG A 136 5.82 -9.50 -0.53
C ARG A 136 5.18 -10.88 -0.38
N ALA A 137 4.10 -11.15 -1.13
CA ALA A 137 3.46 -12.44 -1.16
C ALA A 137 4.44 -13.55 -1.53
N LEU A 138 5.22 -13.36 -2.59
CA LEU A 138 6.21 -14.32 -3.05
C LEU A 138 7.32 -14.56 -2.03
N LEU A 139 7.84 -13.49 -1.40
CA LEU A 139 8.86 -13.62 -0.35
C LEU A 139 8.34 -14.37 0.89
N GLU A 140 7.12 -14.09 1.36
CA GLU A 140 6.51 -14.83 2.48
C GLU A 140 6.22 -16.27 2.11
N GLY A 141 5.72 -16.48 0.89
CA GLY A 141 5.49 -17.79 0.32
C GLY A 141 6.75 -18.64 0.29
N ALA A 142 7.86 -18.09 -0.20
CA ALA A 142 9.14 -18.78 -0.29
C ALA A 142 9.73 -19.10 1.10
N ALA A 143 9.62 -18.16 2.04
CA ALA A 143 10.01 -18.40 3.43
C ALA A 143 9.16 -19.51 4.07
N LEU A 144 7.84 -19.49 3.83
CA LEU A 144 6.93 -20.51 4.33
C LEU A 144 7.21 -21.87 3.71
N ALA A 145 7.47 -21.96 2.39
CA ALA A 145 7.80 -23.20 1.68
C ALA A 145 9.02 -23.92 2.23
N ARG A 146 10.00 -23.17 2.76
CA ARG A 146 11.23 -23.71 3.35
C ARG A 146 11.08 -24.17 4.79
N ARG A 147 9.90 -24.04 5.41
CA ARG A 147 9.65 -24.63 6.72
C ARG A 147 9.55 -26.15 6.65
N THR A 148 9.82 -26.81 7.78
CA THR A 148 9.81 -28.27 7.91
C THR A 148 8.45 -28.92 7.60
N GLU A 149 7.37 -28.17 7.76
CA GLU A 149 5.99 -28.62 7.59
C GLU A 149 5.53 -28.60 6.12
N THR A 150 6.26 -27.89 5.27
CA THR A 150 5.90 -27.63 3.87
C THR A 150 6.93 -28.22 2.90
N LEU A 151 8.23 -28.00 3.14
CA LEU A 151 9.37 -28.50 2.38
C LEU A 151 9.16 -28.53 0.85
N ASP A 152 8.97 -27.35 0.24
CA ASP A 152 8.82 -27.19 -1.22
C ASP A 152 9.87 -26.22 -1.77
N GLU A 153 11.15 -26.66 -1.81
CA GLU A 153 12.28 -25.84 -2.27
C GLU A 153 12.14 -25.42 -3.74
N VAL A 154 11.50 -26.25 -4.56
CA VAL A 154 11.29 -25.94 -5.98
C VAL A 154 10.33 -24.76 -6.13
N ALA A 155 9.21 -24.76 -5.39
CA ALA A 155 8.31 -23.61 -5.37
C ALA A 155 8.98 -22.37 -4.75
N ALA A 156 9.70 -22.55 -3.64
CA ALA A 156 10.41 -21.46 -2.97
C ALA A 156 11.36 -20.71 -3.92
N LYS A 157 12.23 -21.45 -4.62
CA LYS A 157 13.17 -20.88 -5.59
C LYS A 157 12.45 -20.14 -6.72
N ARG A 158 11.38 -20.71 -7.28
CA ARG A 158 10.59 -20.07 -8.33
C ARG A 158 10.00 -18.73 -7.86
N TRP A 159 9.47 -18.70 -6.63
CA TRP A 159 8.90 -17.48 -6.08
C TRP A 159 9.97 -16.43 -5.72
N ASP A 160 11.15 -16.85 -5.25
CA ASP A 160 12.29 -15.93 -5.06
C ASP A 160 12.70 -15.27 -6.39
N GLU A 161 12.81 -16.05 -7.46
CA GLU A 161 13.17 -15.55 -8.80
C GLU A 161 12.16 -14.51 -9.30
N ALA A 162 10.86 -14.78 -9.12
CA ALA A 162 9.80 -13.83 -9.46
C ALA A 162 9.83 -12.57 -8.57
N ALA A 163 10.07 -12.72 -7.26
CA ALA A 163 10.20 -11.59 -6.35
C ALA A 163 11.41 -10.71 -6.69
N ALA A 164 12.53 -11.30 -7.09
CA ALA A 164 13.71 -10.58 -7.56
C ALA A 164 13.43 -9.83 -8.87
N ALA A 165 12.71 -10.44 -9.82
CA ALA A 165 12.30 -9.79 -11.06
C ALA A 165 11.37 -8.58 -10.80
N ILE A 166 10.41 -8.74 -9.88
CA ILE A 166 9.54 -7.63 -9.44
C ILE A 166 10.37 -6.53 -8.74
N THR A 167 11.34 -6.89 -7.91
CA THR A 167 12.24 -5.92 -7.26
C THR A 167 12.98 -5.07 -8.30
N ASN A 168 13.54 -5.69 -9.34
CA ASN A 168 14.18 -4.97 -10.44
C ASN A 168 13.20 -4.07 -11.21
N ARG A 169 11.93 -4.47 -11.31
CA ARG A 169 10.88 -3.66 -11.92
C ARG A 169 10.52 -2.44 -11.07
N LEU A 170 10.41 -2.61 -9.75
CA LEU A 170 10.11 -1.52 -8.80
C LEU A 170 11.14 -0.39 -8.89
N GLU A 171 12.42 -0.68 -9.16
CA GLU A 171 13.46 0.34 -9.37
C GLU A 171 13.13 1.36 -10.46
N LYS A 172 12.27 1.01 -11.43
CA LYS A 172 11.84 1.93 -12.49
C LYS A 172 10.84 2.98 -12.03
N PHE A 173 10.19 2.77 -10.88
CA PHE A 173 9.18 3.68 -10.35
C PHE A 173 9.79 4.87 -9.59
N TRP A 174 11.08 4.82 -9.24
CA TRP A 174 11.72 5.95 -8.55
C TRP A 174 11.99 7.12 -9.51
N ASN A 175 11.32 8.25 -9.27
CA ASN A 175 11.47 9.49 -10.00
C ASN A 175 12.27 10.51 -9.16
N ALA A 176 13.59 10.36 -9.18
CA ALA A 176 14.49 11.22 -8.41
C ALA A 176 14.48 12.69 -8.85
N GLN A 177 14.08 12.98 -10.09
CA GLN A 177 14.08 14.34 -10.65
C GLN A 177 12.71 15.02 -10.59
N GLY A 178 11.68 14.34 -10.09
CA GLY A 178 10.32 14.88 -10.03
C GLY A 178 9.74 15.28 -11.39
N LYS A 179 10.17 14.62 -12.48
CA LYS A 179 9.61 14.89 -13.82
C LYS A 179 8.14 14.54 -13.83
N LEU A 180 7.30 15.41 -14.40
CA LEU A 180 5.86 15.15 -14.56
C LEU A 180 5.57 14.27 -15.77
N ASN A 181 4.35 13.76 -15.85
CA ASN A 181 3.81 13.01 -17.00
C ASN A 181 4.59 11.73 -17.37
N LEU A 182 5.20 11.05 -16.39
CA LEU A 182 5.89 9.77 -16.60
C LEU A 182 4.98 8.54 -16.48
N GLU A 183 3.71 8.70 -16.08
CA GLU A 183 2.75 7.58 -16.16
C GLU A 183 2.54 7.11 -17.59
N GLY A 184 2.71 8.01 -18.58
CA GLY A 184 2.60 7.70 -20.01
C GLY A 184 1.20 7.22 -20.45
N GLY A 185 1.20 6.42 -21.52
CA GLY A 185 0.00 5.82 -22.11
C GLY A 185 -0.59 6.59 -23.28
N PRO A 186 -1.64 6.05 -23.92
CA PRO A 186 -2.30 6.70 -25.04
C PRO A 186 -2.97 8.01 -24.61
N ASP A 187 -2.88 9.03 -25.45
CA ASP A 187 -3.60 10.30 -25.28
C ASP A 187 -5.09 10.10 -25.57
N GLU A 188 -5.83 9.57 -24.60
CA GLU A 188 -7.29 9.33 -24.68
C GLU A 188 -8.10 10.62 -24.44
N GLY A 189 -7.57 11.79 -24.86
CA GLY A 189 -8.28 13.07 -24.83
C GLY A 189 -8.37 13.78 -23.47
N SER A 190 -7.56 13.40 -22.48
CA SER A 190 -7.56 14.03 -21.15
C SER A 190 -6.62 15.25 -21.08
N ASN A 191 -7.05 16.36 -21.67
CA ASN A 191 -6.47 17.65 -21.29
C ASN A 191 -6.94 17.98 -19.87
N ILE A 192 -6.17 17.56 -18.87
CA ILE A 192 -6.42 17.94 -17.47
C ILE A 192 -6.36 19.47 -17.39
N ASP A 193 -7.49 20.07 -17.05
CA ASP A 193 -7.56 21.49 -16.73
C ASP A 193 -7.00 21.70 -15.32
N TRP A 194 -5.84 22.35 -15.22
CA TRP A 194 -5.19 22.63 -13.95
C TRP A 194 -5.93 23.72 -13.15
N HIS A 195 -6.78 24.52 -13.78
CA HIS A 195 -7.48 25.65 -13.18
C HIS A 195 -8.92 25.34 -12.76
N ASP A 196 -9.36 24.08 -12.87
CA ASP A 196 -10.71 23.67 -12.46
C ASP A 196 -10.87 23.55 -10.93
N GLU A 197 -12.03 23.03 -10.51
CA GLU A 197 -12.40 22.86 -9.09
C GLU A 197 -11.45 21.95 -8.28
N ARG A 198 -10.59 21.15 -8.95
CA ARG A 198 -9.57 20.34 -8.29
C ARG A 198 -8.41 21.19 -7.78
N HIS A 199 -8.26 22.42 -8.29
CA HIS A 199 -7.25 23.39 -7.87
C HIS A 199 -5.81 22.91 -8.04
N LEU A 200 -5.53 22.13 -9.10
CA LEU A 200 -4.19 21.60 -9.34
C LEU A 200 -3.15 22.71 -9.56
N SER A 201 -3.54 23.84 -10.15
CA SER A 201 -2.67 25.01 -10.37
C SER A 201 -2.19 25.68 -9.08
N SER A 202 -2.74 25.30 -7.92
CA SER A 202 -2.30 25.81 -6.62
C SER A 202 -1.11 25.03 -6.05
N ILE A 203 -0.74 23.90 -6.66
CA ILE A 203 0.44 23.12 -6.31
C ILE A 203 1.66 23.84 -6.88
N GLY A 204 2.62 24.21 -6.01
CA GLY A 204 3.82 24.93 -6.45
C GLY A 204 4.80 24.03 -7.21
N ASP A 205 5.53 24.63 -8.17
CA ASP A 205 6.48 23.92 -9.03
C ASP A 205 7.55 23.14 -8.26
N ILE A 206 8.01 23.66 -7.12
CA ILE A 206 8.98 22.98 -6.25
C ILE A 206 8.40 21.66 -5.70
N VAL A 207 7.12 21.63 -5.34
CA VAL A 207 6.43 20.43 -4.85
C VAL A 207 6.25 19.45 -6.00
N LEU A 208 5.82 19.93 -7.17
CA LEU A 208 5.66 19.10 -8.36
C LEU A 208 6.97 18.42 -8.77
N ALA A 209 8.08 19.15 -8.71
CA ALA A 209 9.44 18.70 -9.03
C ALA A 209 10.14 17.94 -7.89
N SER A 210 9.47 17.67 -6.76
CA SER A 210 10.07 16.92 -5.65
C SER A 210 10.23 15.43 -6.00
N PRO A 211 11.31 14.77 -5.54
CA PRO A 211 11.51 13.33 -5.74
C PRO A 211 10.36 12.49 -5.20
N HIS A 212 9.92 11.49 -5.94
CA HIS A 212 8.83 10.60 -5.53
C HIS A 212 8.87 9.26 -6.25
N VAL A 213 8.14 8.29 -5.72
CA VAL A 213 7.81 7.05 -6.40
C VAL A 213 6.55 7.28 -7.25
N LEU A 214 6.59 6.86 -8.50
CA LEU A 214 5.44 6.89 -9.41
C LEU A 214 4.40 5.86 -8.96
N PRO A 215 3.10 6.18 -8.99
CA PRO A 215 2.07 5.17 -8.69
C PRO A 215 1.87 4.19 -9.86
N THR A 216 1.93 4.70 -11.09
CA THR A 216 1.76 3.93 -12.32
C THR A 216 2.88 4.25 -13.32
N LEU A 217 3.31 3.24 -14.06
CA LEU A 217 4.20 3.38 -15.22
C LEU A 217 3.52 2.80 -16.47
N ASN A 218 3.73 3.47 -17.61
CA ASN A 218 3.16 3.12 -18.92
C ASN A 218 1.69 2.68 -18.80
N ARG A 219 0.84 3.60 -18.36
CA ARG A 219 -0.62 3.43 -18.33
C ARG A 219 -1.11 2.91 -19.69
N VAL A 220 -2.04 1.98 -19.66
CA VAL A 220 -2.70 1.42 -20.85
C VAL A 220 -4.03 2.10 -21.10
N SER A 221 -4.82 2.33 -20.05
CA SER A 221 -6.11 3.03 -20.12
C SER A 221 -6.51 3.54 -18.74
N GLY A 222 -7.57 4.35 -18.69
CA GLY A 222 -8.12 4.88 -17.44
C GLY A 222 -7.64 6.29 -17.12
N GLN A 223 -7.89 6.72 -15.88
CA GLN A 223 -7.63 8.09 -15.43
C GLN A 223 -6.16 8.50 -15.61
N HIS A 224 -5.94 9.75 -16.01
CA HIS A 224 -4.60 10.33 -16.14
C HIS A 224 -4.22 11.08 -14.86
N LYS A 225 -3.02 10.83 -14.33
CA LYS A 225 -2.52 11.49 -13.11
C LYS A 225 -1.22 12.25 -13.40
N PRO A 226 -1.26 13.37 -14.16
CA PRO A 226 -0.07 14.15 -14.54
C PRO A 226 0.76 14.64 -13.34
N THR A 227 0.15 14.87 -12.18
CA THR A 227 0.86 15.22 -10.94
C THR A 227 1.62 14.02 -10.36
N GLN A 228 1.20 12.79 -10.65
CA GLN A 228 1.77 11.54 -10.14
C GLN A 228 1.75 11.42 -8.60
N ALA A 229 0.95 12.25 -7.93
CA ALA A 229 0.74 12.16 -6.49
C ALA A 229 -0.40 11.17 -6.22
N ASP A 230 -0.11 10.07 -5.52
CA ASP A 230 -1.12 9.08 -5.17
C ASP A 230 -0.77 8.37 -3.85
N CYS A 231 -1.74 8.27 -2.95
CA CYS A 231 -1.58 7.56 -1.68
C CYS A 231 -1.48 6.03 -1.85
N ALA A 232 -1.81 5.48 -3.03
CA ALA A 232 -1.50 4.12 -3.44
C ALA A 232 -0.05 3.74 -3.16
N VAL A 233 0.88 4.69 -3.34
CA VAL A 233 2.31 4.46 -3.07
C VAL A 233 2.55 4.18 -1.60
N LEU A 234 2.02 5.02 -0.70
CA LEU A 234 2.16 4.84 0.75
C LEU A 234 1.54 3.52 1.19
N LEU A 235 0.35 3.21 0.65
CA LEU A 235 -0.31 1.94 0.89
C LEU A 235 0.53 0.75 0.36
N GLY A 236 1.24 0.91 -0.75
CA GLY A 236 2.16 -0.09 -1.29
C GLY A 236 3.29 -0.43 -0.31
N PHE A 237 3.90 0.59 0.29
CA PHE A 237 4.88 0.39 1.37
C PHE A 237 4.26 -0.30 2.58
N THR A 238 3.09 0.15 3.06
CA THR A 238 2.51 -0.38 4.31
C THR A 238 1.80 -1.72 4.14
N HIS A 239 1.42 -2.11 2.93
CA HIS A 239 0.84 -3.44 2.65
C HIS A 239 1.88 -4.43 2.14
N GLY A 240 2.97 -3.94 1.53
CA GLY A 240 4.06 -4.77 0.97
C GLY A 240 5.28 -4.97 1.89
N TRP A 241 5.31 -4.38 3.08
CA TRP A 241 6.38 -4.65 4.07
C TRP A 241 6.18 -5.98 4.81
N ASP A 242 7.22 -6.49 5.45
CA ASP A 242 7.27 -7.81 6.10
C ASP A 242 6.64 -7.86 7.52
N GLY A 243 6.28 -6.71 8.08
CA GLY A 243 5.71 -6.61 9.43
C GLY A 243 6.74 -6.47 10.55
N ASP A 244 8.04 -6.39 10.23
CA ASP A 244 9.13 -6.26 11.18
C ASP A 244 9.86 -4.93 11.00
N VAL A 245 9.92 -4.13 12.07
CA VAL A 245 10.58 -2.81 12.07
C VAL A 245 12.09 -2.89 12.33
N GLY A 246 12.66 -4.09 12.45
CA GLY A 246 14.10 -4.30 12.58
C GLY A 246 14.92 -3.88 11.35
N LEU A 247 16.24 -3.97 11.47
CA LEU A 247 17.14 -3.72 10.34
C LEU A 247 17.06 -4.87 9.32
N LYS A 248 16.84 -4.53 8.05
CA LYS A 248 17.00 -5.45 6.92
C LYS A 248 18.09 -4.88 6.01
N ALA A 249 19.17 -5.62 5.81
CA ALA A 249 20.33 -5.10 5.09
C ALA A 249 20.09 -4.96 3.57
N ASP A 250 19.02 -5.56 3.05
CA ASP A 250 18.78 -5.80 1.63
C ASP A 250 17.41 -5.32 1.08
N ASP A 251 16.51 -4.80 1.92
CA ASP A 251 15.23 -4.26 1.43
C ASP A 251 15.29 -2.74 1.24
N THR A 252 15.23 -2.30 -0.03
CA THR A 252 15.23 -0.88 -0.41
C THR A 252 13.82 -0.27 -0.46
N TRP A 253 12.78 -1.06 -0.20
CA TRP A 253 11.38 -0.69 -0.34
C TRP A 253 10.61 -0.72 0.99
N GLU A 254 11.25 -0.18 2.03
CA GLU A 254 10.73 -0.17 3.40
C GLU A 254 9.93 1.12 3.70
N PRO A 255 8.94 1.07 4.62
CA PRO A 255 8.16 2.26 5.01
C PRO A 255 9.00 3.42 5.58
N TRP A 256 10.14 3.12 6.20
CA TRP A 256 11.05 4.13 6.76
C TRP A 256 12.15 4.59 5.80
N GLY A 257 12.20 4.02 4.59
CA GLY A 257 13.20 4.36 3.58
C GLY A 257 12.96 5.74 2.95
N GLU A 258 14.02 6.30 2.36
CA GLU A 258 13.98 7.65 1.78
C GLU A 258 12.94 7.82 0.67
N ARG A 259 12.69 6.78 -0.12
CA ARG A 259 11.72 6.79 -1.22
C ARG A 259 10.29 6.94 -0.68
N CYS A 260 9.98 6.27 0.42
CA CYS A 260 8.68 6.37 1.08
C CYS A 260 8.51 7.77 1.70
N LEU A 261 9.50 8.23 2.48
CA LEU A 261 9.44 9.53 3.17
C LEU A 261 9.38 10.72 2.20
N ALA A 262 10.15 10.69 1.11
CA ALA A 262 10.08 11.72 0.07
C ALA A 262 8.69 11.76 -0.60
N THR A 263 8.14 10.58 -0.93
CA THR A 263 6.80 10.50 -1.54
C THR A 263 5.70 10.92 -0.57
N LEU A 264 5.78 10.53 0.70
CA LEU A 264 4.88 10.96 1.76
C LEU A 264 4.87 12.48 1.86
N TRP A 265 6.05 13.09 1.97
CA TRP A 265 6.17 14.53 2.12
C TRP A 265 5.60 15.28 0.92
N ARG A 266 5.92 14.81 -0.29
CA ARG A 266 5.34 15.37 -1.51
C ARG A 266 3.81 15.27 -1.54
N ASN A 267 3.26 14.10 -1.23
CA ASN A 267 1.81 13.88 -1.24
C ASN A 267 1.10 14.81 -0.25
N VAL A 268 1.60 14.95 0.98
CA VAL A 268 0.96 15.85 1.96
C VAL A 268 1.02 17.32 1.51
N GLN A 269 2.12 17.75 0.88
CA GLN A 269 2.22 19.10 0.32
C GLN A 269 1.24 19.34 -0.83
N VAL A 270 0.98 18.33 -1.67
CA VAL A 270 -0.05 18.38 -2.71
C VAL A 270 -1.45 18.49 -2.10
N PHE A 271 -1.80 17.59 -1.18
CA PHE A 271 -3.14 17.56 -0.57
C PHE A 271 -3.43 18.78 0.31
N ALA A 272 -2.41 19.42 0.86
CA ALA A 272 -2.54 20.71 1.54
C ALA A 272 -3.05 21.84 0.63
N LYS A 273 -2.91 21.71 -0.69
CA LYS A 273 -3.28 22.75 -1.67
C LYS A 273 -4.62 22.48 -2.35
N VAL A 274 -4.90 21.22 -2.69
CA VAL A 274 -6.02 20.88 -3.57
C VAL A 274 -7.37 20.79 -2.86
N TYR A 275 -7.42 20.64 -1.54
CA TYR A 275 -8.69 20.52 -0.80
C TYR A 275 -9.01 21.79 0.01
N PRO A 276 -10.17 22.44 -0.23
CA PRO A 276 -10.59 23.61 0.54
C PRO A 276 -10.70 23.39 2.06
N VAL A 277 -11.08 22.19 2.51
CA VAL A 277 -11.11 21.82 3.93
C VAL A 277 -9.73 21.87 4.61
N ASN A 278 -8.65 21.84 3.84
CA ASN A 278 -7.27 22.00 4.33
C ASN A 278 -6.80 23.46 4.36
N ARG A 279 -7.60 24.43 3.89
CA ARG A 279 -7.20 25.84 3.81
C ARG A 279 -6.76 26.38 5.17
N GLY A 280 -5.55 26.93 5.22
CA GLY A 280 -4.97 27.53 6.42
C GLY A 280 -4.34 26.53 7.40
N ARG A 281 -4.37 25.22 7.10
CA ARG A 281 -3.73 24.19 7.93
C ARG A 281 -2.27 24.02 7.56
N ASP A 282 -1.44 23.89 8.58
CA ASP A 282 -0.04 23.55 8.46
C ASP A 282 0.15 22.02 8.33
N PRO A 283 0.80 21.50 7.27
CA PRO A 283 0.95 20.06 7.08
C PRO A 283 1.70 19.33 8.19
N VAL A 284 2.49 20.03 9.02
CA VAL A 284 3.26 19.44 10.12
C VAL A 284 2.55 19.63 11.45
N ARG A 285 2.09 20.85 11.74
CA ARG A 285 1.50 21.19 13.05
C ARG A 285 0.02 20.84 13.18
N ASP A 286 -0.73 20.95 12.09
CA ASP A 286 -2.18 20.70 12.12
C ASP A 286 -2.55 19.37 11.45
N GLY A 287 -1.71 18.91 10.52
CA GLY A 287 -2.02 17.82 9.59
C GLY A 287 -3.02 18.27 8.53
N VAL A 288 -3.06 17.55 7.42
CA VAL A 288 -4.03 17.78 6.33
C VAL A 288 -4.78 16.50 6.02
N LEU A 289 -5.98 16.60 5.46
CA LEU A 289 -6.67 15.45 4.93
C LEU A 289 -6.09 15.09 3.57
N CYS A 290 -5.79 13.82 3.34
CA CYS A 290 -5.28 13.30 2.07
C CYS A 290 -6.37 12.50 1.36
N GLY A 291 -6.35 12.44 0.03
CA GLY A 291 -7.25 11.60 -0.78
C GLY A 291 -6.48 10.51 -1.52
N ARG A 292 -7.07 9.96 -2.59
CA ARG A 292 -6.41 8.97 -3.46
C ARG A 292 -5.30 9.65 -4.26
N TYR A 293 -5.68 10.50 -5.20
CA TYR A 293 -4.81 11.33 -6.04
C TYR A 293 -5.52 12.68 -6.32
N PRO A 294 -4.81 13.78 -6.68
CA PRO A 294 -5.43 15.11 -6.75
C PRO A 294 -6.31 15.31 -8.00
N GLU A 295 -6.12 14.53 -9.07
CA GLU A 295 -6.94 14.58 -10.27
C GLU A 295 -8.26 13.82 -10.14
N ASP A 296 -8.46 13.13 -9.03
CA ASP A 296 -9.59 12.26 -8.74
C ASP A 296 -10.93 12.96 -8.95
N VAL A 297 -11.85 12.24 -9.60
CA VAL A 297 -13.20 12.66 -9.93
C VAL A 297 -14.26 11.80 -9.24
N TYR A 298 -13.88 10.72 -8.55
CA TYR A 298 -14.84 9.92 -7.80
C TYR A 298 -15.22 10.58 -6.48
N ASP A 299 -16.48 10.95 -6.35
CA ASP A 299 -16.97 11.67 -5.18
C ASP A 299 -17.57 10.74 -4.10
N GLY A 300 -17.41 9.42 -4.24
CA GLY A 300 -17.98 8.43 -3.32
C GLY A 300 -19.38 7.94 -3.71
N VAL A 301 -20.05 8.62 -4.66
CA VAL A 301 -21.36 8.22 -5.19
C VAL A 301 -21.32 8.12 -6.71
N GLY A 302 -20.69 9.08 -7.38
CA GLY A 302 -20.52 9.14 -8.82
C GLY A 302 -19.25 9.88 -9.22
N GLN A 303 -19.23 10.35 -10.47
CA GLN A 303 -18.11 11.09 -11.04
C GLN A 303 -18.42 12.60 -10.98
N SER A 304 -17.73 13.31 -10.11
CA SER A 304 -17.68 14.77 -10.05
C SER A 304 -16.27 15.22 -9.67
N ILE A 305 -15.98 15.33 -8.37
CA ILE A 305 -14.71 15.74 -7.83
C ILE A 305 -14.33 14.91 -6.60
N GLY A 306 -13.08 14.45 -6.60
CA GLY A 306 -12.54 13.59 -5.55
C GLY A 306 -12.40 14.30 -4.22
N ASN A 307 -12.53 13.51 -3.15
CA ASN A 307 -12.47 13.97 -1.77
C ASN A 307 -11.27 13.36 -1.02
N PRO A 308 -10.94 13.91 0.15
CA PRO A 308 -10.11 13.18 1.11
C PRO A 308 -10.75 11.87 1.60
N TRP A 309 -9.91 10.91 1.96
CA TRP A 309 -10.30 9.60 2.48
C TRP A 309 -9.70 9.37 3.88
N PHE A 310 -10.42 8.64 4.72
CA PHE A 310 -9.92 8.26 6.05
C PHE A 310 -8.64 7.42 5.91
N LEU A 311 -8.69 6.37 5.11
CA LEU A 311 -7.59 5.41 4.99
C LEU A 311 -6.30 6.03 4.42
N THR A 312 -6.40 7.00 3.52
CA THR A 312 -5.22 7.64 2.92
C THR A 312 -4.63 8.69 3.85
N THR A 313 -5.46 9.38 4.64
CA THR A 313 -4.99 10.26 5.72
C THR A 313 -4.30 9.44 6.82
N PHE A 314 -4.87 8.29 7.19
CA PHE A 314 -4.25 7.36 8.14
C PHE A 314 -2.97 6.72 7.61
N ALA A 315 -2.83 6.51 6.30
CA ALA A 315 -1.59 5.99 5.71
C ALA A 315 -0.37 6.88 6.02
N VAL A 316 -0.54 8.21 6.04
CA VAL A 316 0.51 9.16 6.44
C VAL A 316 0.94 8.90 7.89
N SER A 317 -0.03 8.84 8.81
CA SER A 317 0.23 8.56 10.22
C SER A 317 0.89 7.18 10.41
N ASN A 318 0.45 6.17 9.66
CA ASN A 318 0.98 4.82 9.73
C ASN A 318 2.47 4.77 9.35
N VAL A 319 2.83 5.36 8.20
CA VAL A 319 4.24 5.44 7.76
C VAL A 319 5.10 6.14 8.81
N LEU A 320 4.65 7.29 9.33
CA LEU A 320 5.40 8.02 10.35
C LEU A 320 5.63 7.18 11.62
N TYR A 321 4.62 6.46 12.11
CA TYR A 321 4.79 5.57 13.27
C TYR A 321 5.68 4.36 12.98
N LEU A 322 5.63 3.79 11.78
CA LEU A 322 6.54 2.71 11.40
C LEU A 322 8.00 3.21 11.35
N THR A 323 8.23 4.42 10.84
CA THR A 323 9.55 5.08 10.87
C THR A 323 10.04 5.33 12.29
N LEU A 324 9.17 5.83 13.17
CA LEU A 324 9.49 5.99 14.59
C LEU A 324 9.83 4.65 15.25
N ALA A 325 9.03 3.62 15.00
CA ALA A 325 9.25 2.29 15.54
C ALA A 325 10.57 1.68 15.07
N HIS A 326 10.94 1.86 13.79
CA HIS A 326 12.20 1.41 13.24
C HIS A 326 13.39 2.06 13.95
N HIS A 327 13.46 3.40 13.97
CA HIS A 327 14.58 4.10 14.60
C HIS A 327 14.67 3.86 16.10
N ALA A 328 13.53 3.73 16.79
CA ALA A 328 13.52 3.36 18.20
C ALA A 328 14.11 1.95 18.40
N ARG A 329 13.64 0.97 17.60
CA ARG A 329 14.07 -0.45 17.67
C ARG A 329 15.54 -0.64 17.36
N THR A 330 16.04 -0.01 16.31
CA THR A 330 17.39 -0.27 15.79
C THR A 330 18.44 0.67 16.36
N SER A 331 18.03 1.79 16.96
CA SER A 331 18.93 2.89 17.37
C SER A 331 19.81 3.41 16.23
N LEU A 332 19.42 3.18 14.96
CA LEU A 332 20.16 3.65 13.80
C LEU A 332 20.09 5.18 13.70
N PRO A 333 21.19 5.82 13.26
CA PRO A 333 21.20 7.26 13.04
C PRO A 333 20.26 7.64 11.90
N ILE A 334 19.82 8.90 11.91
CA ILE A 334 19.02 9.50 10.84
C ILE A 334 19.96 10.29 9.94
N THR A 335 20.07 9.89 8.68
CA THR A 335 20.84 10.60 7.65
C THR A 335 19.91 11.37 6.73
N LEU A 336 20.13 12.67 6.59
CA LEU A 336 19.37 13.54 5.69
C LEU A 336 19.90 13.37 4.26
N THR A 337 19.15 12.70 3.39
CA THR A 337 19.48 12.60 1.97
C THR A 337 18.91 13.81 1.21
N PRO A 338 19.37 14.13 -0.02
CA PRO A 338 18.74 15.18 -0.83
C PRO A 338 17.22 14.99 -1.00
N ALA A 339 16.75 13.74 -1.08
CA ALA A 339 15.33 13.43 -1.23
C ALA A 339 14.51 13.68 0.04
N THR A 340 15.11 13.52 1.22
CA THR A 340 14.43 13.63 2.52
C THR A 340 14.74 14.93 3.27
N LEU A 341 15.67 15.75 2.76
CA LEU A 341 16.08 17.01 3.38
C LEU A 341 14.88 17.93 3.66
N SER A 342 14.01 18.12 2.67
CA SER A 342 12.82 19.00 2.81
C SER A 342 11.87 18.50 3.89
N PHE A 343 11.74 17.18 4.05
CA PHE A 343 10.93 16.57 5.10
C PHE A 343 11.54 16.78 6.49
N PHE A 344 12.79 16.38 6.70
CA PHE A 344 13.43 16.47 8.02
C PHE A 344 13.71 17.91 8.48
N SER A 345 13.84 18.85 7.55
CA SER A 345 14.01 20.28 7.87
C SER A 345 12.86 20.84 8.71
N ASN A 346 11.67 20.27 8.63
CA ASN A 346 10.52 20.73 9.42
C ASN A 346 10.65 20.45 10.93
N PHE A 347 11.61 19.62 11.34
CA PHE A 347 11.78 19.20 12.73
C PHE A 347 13.10 19.67 13.33
N LEU A 348 13.87 20.49 12.59
CA LEU A 348 15.20 20.90 12.97
C LEU A 348 15.29 22.42 13.09
N ASP A 349 16.18 22.88 13.97
CA ASP A 349 16.50 24.28 14.08
C ASP A 349 17.19 24.80 12.81
N ALA A 350 17.05 26.11 12.57
CA ALA A 350 17.65 26.76 11.43
C ALA A 350 19.17 26.51 11.37
N GLY A 351 19.66 26.08 10.20
CA GLY A 351 21.07 25.80 9.96
C GLY A 351 21.55 24.39 10.31
N HIS A 352 20.70 23.56 10.95
CA HIS A 352 21.01 22.16 11.23
C HIS A 352 20.68 21.27 10.02
N ALA A 353 19.57 21.49 9.32
CA ALA A 353 19.21 20.67 8.16
C ALA A 353 20.17 20.83 6.96
N ARG A 354 21.00 19.82 6.70
CA ARG A 354 21.95 19.77 5.56
C ARG A 354 21.97 18.37 4.95
N ALA A 355 22.03 18.28 3.62
CA ALA A 355 22.19 16.99 2.94
C ALA A 355 23.52 16.33 3.37
N GLY A 356 23.47 15.02 3.66
CA GLY A 356 24.57 14.24 4.21
C GLY A 356 24.74 14.33 5.73
N ALA A 357 24.04 15.25 6.41
CA ALA A 357 24.09 15.31 7.87
C ALA A 357 23.51 14.02 8.48
N THR A 358 24.17 13.52 9.52
CA THR A 358 23.80 12.29 10.21
C THR A 358 23.67 12.58 11.71
N TYR A 359 22.52 12.26 12.27
CA TYR A 359 22.22 12.49 13.68
C TYR A 359 22.06 11.16 14.40
N HIS A 360 22.78 11.01 15.51
CA HIS A 360 22.77 9.80 16.32
C HIS A 360 21.74 9.93 17.45
N ARG A 361 21.20 8.78 17.88
CA ARG A 361 20.29 8.70 19.01
C ARG A 361 20.85 9.43 20.24
N GLY A 362 20.03 10.24 20.90
CA GLY A 362 20.41 11.07 22.03
C GLY A 362 20.99 12.44 21.67
N SER A 363 21.28 12.74 20.39
CA SER A 363 21.58 14.12 19.98
C SER A 363 20.31 14.98 19.99
N HIS A 364 20.47 16.29 20.18
CA HIS A 364 19.33 17.21 20.16
C HIS A 364 18.51 17.10 18.87
N GLU A 365 19.19 17.01 17.73
CA GLU A 365 18.58 16.90 16.40
C GLU A 365 17.82 15.59 16.19
N TRP A 366 18.42 14.46 16.58
CA TRP A 366 17.73 13.16 16.48
C TRP A 366 16.47 13.15 17.33
N GLU A 367 16.57 13.64 18.57
CA GLU A 367 15.42 13.72 19.48
C GLU A 367 14.35 14.69 18.96
N SER A 368 14.74 15.82 18.36
CA SER A 368 13.79 16.76 17.73
C SER A 368 13.11 16.16 16.50
N ILE A 369 13.83 15.44 15.64
CA ILE A 369 13.24 14.71 14.51
C ILE A 369 12.23 13.67 15.00
N MET A 370 12.60 12.86 15.99
CA MET A 370 11.73 11.80 16.52
C MET A 370 10.48 12.37 17.22
N ARG A 371 10.62 13.47 17.98
CA ARG A 371 9.46 14.18 18.55
C ARG A 371 8.58 14.78 17.47
N GLY A 372 9.15 15.50 16.51
CA GLY A 372 8.42 16.17 15.44
C GLY A 372 7.66 15.19 14.54
N MET A 373 8.27 14.06 14.17
CA MET A 373 7.57 13.00 13.43
C MET A 373 6.43 12.39 14.24
N ARG A 374 6.59 12.22 15.56
CA ARG A 374 5.53 11.71 16.44
C ARG A 374 4.37 12.68 16.52
N GLU A 375 4.63 13.96 16.73
CA GLU A 375 3.62 15.02 16.74
C GLU A 375 2.90 15.09 15.39
N MET A 376 3.63 15.05 14.28
CA MET A 376 3.06 14.98 12.94
C MET A 376 2.15 13.74 12.79
N ALA A 377 2.59 12.55 13.21
CA ALA A 377 1.78 11.34 13.12
C ALA A 377 0.46 11.45 13.89
N GLU A 378 0.47 12.05 15.09
CA GLU A 378 -0.72 12.27 15.91
C GLU A 378 -1.70 13.25 15.25
N VAL A 379 -1.23 14.34 14.63
CA VAL A 379 -2.13 15.35 14.06
C VAL A 379 -2.83 14.85 12.80
N TYR A 380 -2.22 13.98 11.99
CA TYR A 380 -2.95 13.33 10.87
C TYR A 380 -4.01 12.35 11.37
N LEU A 381 -3.69 11.55 12.39
CA LEU A 381 -4.63 10.62 13.01
C LEU A 381 -5.84 11.38 13.57
N THR A 382 -5.60 12.40 14.39
CA THR A 382 -6.67 13.17 15.04
C THR A 382 -7.45 14.05 14.07
N ASN A 383 -6.80 14.63 13.04
CA ASN A 383 -7.47 15.44 12.03
C ASN A 383 -8.50 14.64 11.22
N ALA A 384 -8.22 13.39 10.86
CA ALA A 384 -9.23 12.52 10.25
C ALA A 384 -10.25 12.00 11.29
N ALA A 385 -9.78 11.50 12.45
CA ALA A 385 -10.64 10.87 13.45
C ALA A 385 -11.74 11.79 13.99
N ARG A 386 -11.51 13.11 14.08
CA ARG A 386 -12.54 14.07 14.54
C ARG A 386 -13.84 14.03 13.72
N PHE A 387 -13.78 13.64 12.44
CA PHE A 387 -14.96 13.50 11.59
C PHE A 387 -15.77 12.23 11.91
N ALA A 388 -15.10 11.18 12.38
CA ALA A 388 -15.73 9.95 12.84
C ALA A 388 -16.35 10.10 14.24
N GLU A 389 -15.71 10.85 15.13
CA GLU A 389 -16.19 11.12 16.49
C GLU A 389 -17.59 11.74 16.51
N GLN A 390 -17.85 12.66 15.58
CA GLN A 390 -19.18 13.26 15.37
C GLN A 390 -20.28 12.24 15.05
N ARG A 391 -19.90 11.01 14.67
CA ARG A 391 -20.79 9.89 14.33
C ARG A 391 -20.51 8.65 15.17
N LYS A 392 -20.10 8.81 16.43
CA LYS A 392 -19.86 7.70 17.38
C LYS A 392 -18.81 6.70 16.88
N GLY A 393 -17.77 7.21 16.21
CA GLY A 393 -16.66 6.40 15.68
C GLY A 393 -16.95 5.69 14.35
N LYS A 394 -18.12 5.89 13.74
CA LYS A 394 -18.40 5.38 12.39
C LYS A 394 -17.55 6.11 11.37
N MET A 395 -16.88 5.37 10.49
CA MET A 395 -16.06 5.93 9.41
C MET A 395 -16.61 5.52 8.05
N SER A 396 -16.97 6.52 7.23
CA SER A 396 -17.26 6.27 5.81
C SER A 396 -15.96 6.10 5.01
N GLU A 397 -16.12 5.93 3.70
CA GLU A 397 -15.01 5.97 2.75
C GLU A 397 -14.34 7.34 2.70
N GLN A 398 -15.13 8.41 2.56
CA GLN A 398 -14.63 9.75 2.25
C GLN A 398 -15.07 10.81 3.27
N ILE A 399 -14.35 11.92 3.26
CA ILE A 399 -14.65 13.17 3.98
C ILE A 399 -14.80 14.26 2.91
N ASP A 400 -15.96 14.87 2.78
CA ASP A 400 -16.25 15.90 1.77
C ASP A 400 -15.21 17.03 1.80
N ARG A 401 -14.63 17.33 0.63
CA ARG A 401 -13.50 18.26 0.47
C ARG A 401 -13.80 19.72 0.86
N TYR A 402 -15.07 20.10 0.98
CA TYR A 402 -15.48 21.46 1.32
C TYR A 402 -15.97 21.55 2.76
N SER A 403 -16.92 20.68 3.11
CA SER A 403 -17.68 20.75 4.36
C SER A 403 -17.11 19.88 5.47
N GLY A 404 -16.29 18.88 5.13
CA GLY A 404 -15.82 17.87 6.07
C GLY A 404 -16.88 16.83 6.45
N TRP A 405 -18.08 16.84 5.86
CA TRP A 405 -19.07 15.80 6.13
C TRP A 405 -18.66 14.47 5.52
N MET A 406 -18.83 13.38 6.26
CA MET A 406 -18.56 12.04 5.71
C MET A 406 -19.50 11.69 4.56
N ARG A 407 -18.97 11.09 3.50
CA ARG A 407 -19.70 10.64 2.30
C ARG A 407 -19.13 9.35 1.72
N GLY A 408 -19.78 8.83 0.69
CA GLY A 408 -19.45 7.55 0.05
C GLY A 408 -19.93 6.34 0.84
N ALA A 409 -19.29 5.18 0.63
CA ALA A 409 -19.64 3.94 1.31
C ALA A 409 -19.62 4.14 2.84
N ARG A 410 -20.71 3.75 3.50
CA ARG A 410 -20.85 3.89 4.95
C ARG A 410 -20.11 2.77 5.67
N GLU A 411 -19.48 3.10 6.79
CA GLU A 411 -18.83 2.11 7.66
C GLU A 411 -17.85 1.20 6.88
N LEU A 412 -17.04 1.83 6.02
CA LEU A 412 -16.11 1.11 5.15
C LEU A 412 -15.08 0.36 5.99
N SER A 413 -15.05 -0.97 5.87
CA SER A 413 -14.14 -1.86 6.62
C SER A 413 -12.67 -1.42 6.54
N TRP A 414 -12.23 -0.91 5.39
CA TRP A 414 -10.84 -0.46 5.20
C TRP A 414 -10.52 0.83 5.96
N SER A 415 -11.49 1.74 6.14
CA SER A 415 -11.31 2.91 7.00
C SER A 415 -11.06 2.50 8.46
N PHE A 416 -11.74 1.47 8.95
CA PHE A 416 -11.48 0.91 10.29
C PHE A 416 -10.15 0.16 10.36
N ALA A 417 -9.83 -0.66 9.36
CA ALA A 417 -8.58 -1.41 9.33
C ALA A 417 -7.36 -0.49 9.29
N SER A 418 -7.41 0.61 8.53
CA SER A 418 -6.33 1.61 8.47
C SER A 418 -6.14 2.36 9.80
N PHE A 419 -7.22 2.69 10.51
CA PHE A 419 -7.13 3.22 11.88
C PHE A 419 -6.45 2.23 12.84
N LEU A 420 -6.83 0.94 12.78
CA LEU A 420 -6.21 -0.10 13.60
C LEU A 420 -4.73 -0.32 13.26
N ALA A 421 -4.35 -0.21 11.99
CA ALA A 421 -2.95 -0.28 11.56
C ALA A 421 -2.11 0.85 12.18
N VAL A 422 -2.62 2.08 12.18
CA VAL A 422 -1.98 3.21 12.87
C VAL A 422 -1.82 2.92 14.36
N HIS A 423 -2.84 2.39 15.02
CA HIS A 423 -2.76 2.03 16.44
C HIS A 423 -1.69 0.97 16.71
N GLN A 424 -1.57 -0.04 15.85
CA GLN A 424 -0.52 -1.06 15.94
C GLN A 424 0.87 -0.44 15.77
N ALA A 425 1.09 0.38 14.74
CA ALA A 425 2.37 1.06 14.51
C ALA A 425 2.74 1.99 15.67
N ARG A 426 1.78 2.74 16.22
CA ARG A 426 1.95 3.59 17.40
C ARG A 426 2.42 2.79 18.62
N ARG A 427 1.83 1.61 18.86
CA ARG A 427 2.25 0.71 19.95
C ARG A 427 3.69 0.22 19.76
N LEU A 428 4.06 -0.18 18.55
CA LEU A 428 5.44 -0.57 18.24
C LEU A 428 6.43 0.55 18.57
N SER A 429 6.10 1.80 18.23
CA SER A 429 6.94 2.99 18.50
C SER A 429 7.03 3.41 19.97
N SER A 430 6.19 2.86 20.85
CA SER A 430 6.16 3.18 22.29
C SER A 430 6.75 2.06 23.15
N SER A 431 6.99 0.90 22.54
CA SER A 431 7.44 -0.33 23.21
C SER A 431 8.97 -0.49 23.26
N VAL A 432 9.72 0.58 22.96
CA VAL A 432 11.18 0.57 22.83
C VAL A 432 11.81 1.74 23.57
#